data_AF-A0A965RVN1-F1
#
_entry.id   AF-A0A965RVN1-F1
#
_cell.length_a   1.000
_cell.length_b   1.000
_cell.length_c   1.000
_cell.angle_alpha   90.00
_cell.angle_beta   90.00
_cell.angle_gamma   90.00
#
_symmetry.space_group_name_H-M   'P 1'
#
loop_
_entity.id
_entity.type
_entity.pdbx_description
1 polymer ?
#
loop_
_entity_poly.entity_id
_entity_poly.type
_entity_poly.pdbx_seq_one_letter_code
_entity_poly.pdbx_strand_id
1 'polypeptide(L)'
;NDISTKFFSSTDIVIDWHSYFLKTKCRENIQAITPCVAWKITFENFMKLFNIEAFREIGRTRLVNNYFELKNHSLSLIADPAKERYLNLMKSKPNIVQNVPLKQIATYLGITDTSLSRIRKEIAANK
;
A
#
# COMPACT_ATOMS: atom_id res chain seq x y z
N ASN A 1 -13.50 3.74 -13.33
CA ASN A 1 -12.93 2.53 -12.73
C ASN A 1 -11.83 2.95 -11.78
N ASP A 2 -12.01 2.69 -10.49
CA ASP A 2 -11.01 3.05 -9.48
C ASP A 2 -9.84 2.07 -9.54
N ILE A 3 -8.62 2.59 -9.35
CA ILE A 3 -7.38 1.82 -9.34
C ILE A 3 -6.79 1.92 -7.94
N SER A 4 -6.51 0.77 -7.32
CA SER A 4 -5.87 0.74 -6.01
C SER A 4 -4.36 0.85 -6.16
N THR A 5 -3.74 1.85 -5.53
CA THR A 5 -2.30 2.12 -5.61
C THR A 5 -1.52 1.68 -4.38
N LYS A 6 -2.19 1.60 -3.22
CA LYS A 6 -1.57 1.17 -1.96
C LYS A 6 -2.61 0.62 -1.00
N PHE A 7 -2.19 -0.33 -0.17
CA PHE A 7 -2.96 -0.84 0.96
C PHE A 7 -2.24 -0.54 2.28
N PHE A 8 -3.05 -0.15 3.28
CA PHE A 8 -2.63 0.13 4.64
C PHE A 8 -3.33 -0.85 5.60
N SER A 9 -2.67 -1.15 6.70
CA SER A 9 -3.07 -2.07 7.74
C SER A 9 -2.78 -1.49 9.12
N SER A 10 -3.10 -2.23 10.19
CA SER A 10 -2.81 -1.80 11.55
C SER A 10 -1.34 -1.40 11.71
N THR A 11 -1.09 -0.29 12.43
CA THR A 11 0.23 0.33 12.65
C THR A 11 0.81 1.15 11.48
N ASP A 12 0.21 1.10 10.30
CA ASP A 12 0.66 1.92 9.18
C ASP A 12 0.33 3.41 9.39
N ILE A 13 1.26 4.27 8.97
CA ILE A 13 0.98 5.69 8.81
C ILE A 13 0.37 5.91 7.44
N VAL A 14 -0.87 6.38 7.43
CA VAL A 14 -1.61 6.72 6.22
C VAL A 14 -1.26 8.14 5.81
N ILE A 15 -0.33 8.27 4.86
CA ILE A 15 0.18 9.55 4.38
C ILE A 15 0.58 9.42 2.91
N ASP A 16 0.24 10.43 2.10
CA ASP A 16 0.87 10.66 0.80
C ASP A 16 2.00 11.68 0.98
N TRP A 17 3.24 11.20 1.05
CA TRP A 17 4.41 12.06 1.30
C TRP A 17 4.56 13.17 0.25
N HIS A 18 4.16 12.90 -1.00
CA HIS A 18 4.30 13.85 -2.11
C HIS A 18 3.43 15.09 -1.91
N SER A 19 2.11 14.93 -1.82
CA SER A 19 1.20 16.05 -1.61
C SER A 19 1.41 16.71 -0.25
N TYR A 20 1.74 15.91 0.78
CA TYR A 20 1.96 16.39 2.13
C TYR A 20 3.13 17.38 2.23
N PHE A 21 4.30 17.03 1.68
CA PHE A 21 5.48 17.92 1.74
C PHE A 21 5.45 19.03 0.69
N LEU A 22 4.85 18.80 -0.47
CA LEU A 22 4.69 19.85 -1.49
C LEU A 22 3.53 20.82 -1.17
N LYS A 23 2.72 20.53 -0.14
CA LYS A 23 1.51 21.29 0.20
C LYS A 23 0.56 21.44 -0.99
N THR A 24 0.41 20.36 -1.76
CA THR A 24 -0.48 20.30 -2.92
C THR A 24 -1.68 19.40 -2.62
N LYS A 25 -2.70 19.43 -3.49
CA LYS A 25 -3.84 18.53 -3.36
C LYS A 25 -3.40 17.09 -3.65
N CYS A 26 -3.77 16.15 -2.78
CA CYS A 26 -3.55 14.72 -3.04
C CYS A 26 -4.32 14.29 -4.31
N ARG A 27 -3.66 13.51 -5.17
CA ARG A 27 -4.28 12.94 -6.38
C ARG A 27 -5.08 11.67 -6.07
N GLU A 28 -4.78 11.03 -4.95
CA GLU A 28 -5.39 9.79 -4.51
C GLU A 28 -6.51 10.06 -3.49
N ASN A 29 -7.51 9.20 -3.47
CA ASN A 29 -8.49 9.15 -2.39
C ASN A 29 -8.12 8.03 -1.43
N ILE A 30 -8.38 8.24 -0.14
CA ILE A 30 -8.13 7.25 0.91
C ILE A 30 -9.48 6.79 1.44
N GLN A 31 -9.71 5.48 1.41
CA GLN A 31 -10.96 4.86 1.82
C GLN A 31 -10.70 3.76 2.84
N ALA A 32 -11.50 3.75 3.91
CA ALA A 32 -11.57 2.62 4.82
C ALA A 32 -12.31 1.45 4.14
N ILE A 33 -11.62 0.31 3.97
CA ILE A 33 -12.19 -0.90 3.37
C ILE A 33 -12.89 -1.79 4.41
N THR A 34 -12.44 -1.69 5.66
CA THR A 34 -13.04 -2.32 6.83
C THR A 34 -13.34 -1.27 7.88
N PRO A 35 -14.25 -1.54 8.85
CA PRO A 35 -14.40 -0.69 10.02
C PRO A 35 -13.04 -0.50 10.70
N CYS A 36 -12.63 0.75 10.91
CA CYS A 36 -11.35 1.07 11.52
C CYS A 36 -11.42 2.34 12.36
N VAL A 37 -10.43 2.49 13.25
CA VAL A 37 -10.20 3.71 14.02
C VAL A 37 -8.83 4.23 13.63
N ALA A 38 -8.76 5.52 13.29
CA ALA A 38 -7.52 6.18 12.92
C ALA A 38 -7.27 7.38 13.83
N TRP A 39 -6.00 7.59 14.16
CA TRP A 39 -5.53 8.77 14.86
C TRP A 39 -5.08 9.80 13.83
N LYS A 40 -5.51 11.06 14.01
CA LYS A 40 -5.17 12.16 13.10
C LYS A 40 -4.27 13.16 13.82
N ILE A 41 -3.23 13.61 13.11
CA ILE A 41 -2.38 14.72 13.50
C ILE A 41 -2.38 15.78 12.38
N THR A 42 -2.31 17.06 12.74
CA THR A 42 -2.19 18.14 11.75
C THR A 42 -0.76 18.26 11.23
N PHE A 43 -0.60 18.91 10.08
CA PHE A 43 0.71 19.16 9.50
C PHE A 43 1.64 19.87 10.49
N GLU A 44 1.14 20.95 11.11
CA GLU A 44 1.92 21.78 12.03
C GLU A 44 2.40 20.98 13.25
N ASN A 45 1.52 20.14 13.82
CA ASN A 45 1.87 19.33 14.97
C ASN A 45 2.80 18.18 14.60
N PHE A 46 2.63 17.57 13.42
CA PHE A 46 3.56 16.58 12.92
C PHE A 46 4.95 17.17 12.67
N MET A 47 5.03 18.38 12.11
CA MET A 47 6.32 19.03 11.86
C MET A 47 7.09 19.32 13.14
N LYS A 48 6.40 19.64 14.24
CA LYS A 48 7.04 19.81 15.56
C LYS A 48 7.73 18.53 16.05
N LEU A 49 7.28 17.34 15.63
CA LEU A 49 7.90 16.08 16.02
C LEU A 49 9.34 15.96 15.49
N PHE A 50 9.67 16.61 14.38
CA PHE A 50 11.05 16.62 13.86
C PHE A 50 12.03 17.38 14.76
N ASN A 51 11.58 18.13 15.76
CA ASN A 51 12.46 18.70 16.79
C ASN A 51 13.01 17.62 17.74
N ILE A 52 12.36 16.45 17.83
CA ILE A 52 12.79 15.31 18.63
C ILE A 52 13.77 14.45 17.81
N GLU A 53 14.99 14.26 18.32
CA GLU A 53 16.04 13.53 17.59
C GLU A 53 15.67 12.10 17.23
N ALA A 54 15.18 11.32 18.20
CA ALA A 54 14.73 9.96 17.96
C ALA A 54 13.63 9.88 16.88
N PHE A 55 12.75 10.88 16.81
CA PHE A 55 11.71 10.94 15.80
C PHE A 55 12.29 11.21 14.40
N ARG A 56 13.35 12.01 14.26
CA ARG A 56 14.02 12.22 12.97
C ARG A 56 14.59 10.92 12.41
N GLU A 57 15.21 10.09 13.24
CA GLU A 57 15.75 8.79 12.80
C GLU A 57 14.66 7.81 12.38
N ILE A 58 13.57 7.75 13.15
CA ILE A 58 12.39 6.95 12.78
C ILE A 58 11.77 7.48 11.49
N GLY A 59 11.65 8.80 11.35
CA GLY A 59 11.12 9.46 10.16
C GLY A 59 11.95 9.15 8.91
N ARG A 60 13.27 9.26 9.01
CA ARG A 60 14.21 8.90 7.94
C ARG A 60 14.06 7.43 7.54
N THR A 61 14.05 6.53 8.52
CA THR A 61 13.89 5.08 8.27
C THR A 61 12.57 4.77 7.56
N ARG A 62 11.46 5.39 8.00
CA ARG A 62 10.14 5.23 7.38
C ARG A 62 10.09 5.76 5.95
N LEU A 63 10.69 6.93 5.69
CA LEU A 63 10.75 7.51 4.35
C LEU A 63 11.55 6.60 3.39
N VAL A 64 12.70 6.10 3.83
CA VAL A 64 13.53 5.16 3.04
C VAL A 64 12.79 3.86 2.76
N ASN A 65 12.15 3.26 3.77
CA ASN A 65 11.36 2.04 3.58
C ASN A 65 10.20 2.27 2.60
N ASN A 66 9.49 3.41 2.72
CA ASN A 66 8.42 3.71 1.78
C ASN A 66 8.93 3.93 0.34
N TYR A 67 10.11 4.54 0.17
CA TYR A 67 10.75 4.64 -1.13
C TYR A 67 11.08 3.26 -1.72
N PHE A 68 11.64 2.35 -0.92
CA PHE A 68 11.92 0.97 -1.37
C PHE A 68 10.65 0.22 -1.74
N GLU A 69 9.58 0.32 -0.94
CA GLU A 69 8.28 -0.26 -1.28
C GLU A 69 7.76 0.26 -2.63
N LEU A 70 7.77 1.58 -2.82
CA LEU A 70 7.29 2.22 -4.05
C LEU A 70 8.13 1.80 -5.27
N LYS A 71 9.45 1.76 -5.13
CA LYS A 71 10.38 1.38 -6.20
C LYS A 71 10.22 -0.10 -6.56
N ASN A 72 10.18 -0.98 -5.57
CA ASN A 72 10.02 -2.42 -5.76
C ASN A 72 8.66 -2.75 -6.36
N HIS A 73 7.59 -2.11 -5.89
CA HIS A 73 6.26 -2.28 -6.47
C HIS A 73 6.24 -1.82 -7.94
N SER A 74 6.77 -0.63 -8.22
CA SER A 74 6.81 -0.10 -9.59
C SER A 74 7.59 -1.02 -10.54
N LEU A 75 8.73 -1.56 -10.09
CA LEU A 75 9.53 -2.49 -10.87
C LEU A 75 8.81 -3.83 -11.06
N SER A 76 8.20 -4.37 -10.00
CA SER A 76 7.45 -5.63 -10.03
C SER A 76 6.30 -5.61 -11.02
N LEU A 77 5.58 -4.49 -11.13
CA LEU A 77 4.51 -4.33 -12.12
C LEU A 77 5.00 -4.46 -13.57
N ILE A 78 6.26 -4.10 -13.84
CA ILE A 78 6.86 -4.13 -15.17
C ILE A 78 7.53 -5.48 -15.45
N ALA A 79 8.27 -6.00 -14.47
CA ALA A 79 9.19 -7.11 -14.66
C ALA A 79 8.61 -8.48 -14.25
N ASP A 80 7.74 -8.53 -13.24
CA ASP A 80 7.34 -9.80 -12.64
C ASP A 80 6.07 -10.36 -13.30
N PRO A 81 5.91 -11.68 -13.41
CA PRO A 81 4.64 -12.29 -13.78
C PRO A 81 3.52 -11.99 -12.77
N ALA A 82 2.29 -11.84 -13.25
CA ALA A 82 1.13 -11.53 -12.40
C ALA A 82 0.91 -12.55 -11.26
N LYS A 83 1.20 -13.83 -11.52
CA LYS A 83 1.11 -14.91 -10.51
C LYS A 83 2.10 -14.66 -9.35
N GLU A 84 3.34 -14.31 -9.67
CA GLU A 84 4.37 -14.01 -8.66
C GLU A 84 4.00 -12.77 -7.84
N ARG A 85 3.46 -11.72 -8.47
CA ARG A 85 2.97 -10.55 -7.75
C ARG A 85 1.88 -10.90 -6.73
N TYR A 86 0.94 -11.77 -7.11
CA TYR A 86 -0.11 -12.23 -6.20
C TYR A 86 0.44 -13.11 -5.07
N LEU A 87 1.37 -14.04 -5.36
CA LEU A 87 2.02 -14.87 -4.34
C LEU A 87 2.83 -14.02 -3.35
N ASN A 88 3.56 -13.02 -3.84
CA ASN A 88 4.28 -12.06 -3.01
C ASN A 88 3.32 -11.26 -2.11
N LEU A 89 2.17 -10.82 -2.63
CA LEU A 89 1.14 -10.15 -1.83
C LEU A 89 0.57 -11.07 -0.74
N MET A 90 0.28 -12.33 -1.07
CA MET A 90 -0.20 -13.33 -0.10
C MET A 90 0.80 -13.56 1.03
N LYS A 91 2.10 -13.61 0.71
CA LYS A 91 3.17 -13.83 1.69
C LYS A 91 3.42 -12.60 2.55
N SER A 92 3.50 -11.42 1.94
CA SER A 92 3.89 -10.17 2.61
C SER A 92 2.75 -9.51 3.37
N LYS A 93 1.51 -9.60 2.85
CA LYS A 93 0.33 -8.93 3.40
C LYS A 93 -0.89 -9.87 3.39
N PRO A 94 -0.86 -10.99 4.11
CA PRO A 94 -1.98 -11.95 4.14
C PRO A 94 -3.30 -11.31 4.58
N ASN A 95 -3.26 -10.37 5.53
CA ASN A 95 -4.43 -9.63 6.00
C ASN A 95 -5.11 -8.82 4.89
N ILE A 96 -4.34 -8.29 3.93
CA ILE A 96 -4.90 -7.56 2.79
C ILE A 96 -5.62 -8.52 1.86
N VAL A 97 -5.02 -9.67 1.55
CA VAL A 97 -5.64 -10.68 0.67
C VAL A 97 -6.94 -11.21 1.27
N GLN A 98 -7.04 -11.30 2.60
CA GLN A 98 -8.22 -11.82 3.29
C GLN A 98 -9.38 -10.80 3.34
N ASN A 99 -9.09 -9.52 3.49
CA ASN A 99 -10.10 -8.52 3.83
C ASN A 99 -10.43 -7.53 2.70
N VAL A 100 -9.61 -7.45 1.66
CA VAL A 100 -9.80 -6.48 0.56
C VAL A 100 -10.58 -7.11 -0.60
N PRO A 101 -11.55 -6.39 -1.20
CA PRO A 101 -12.25 -6.86 -2.39
C PRO A 101 -11.31 -7.25 -3.53
N LEU A 102 -11.60 -8.39 -4.17
CA LEU A 102 -10.75 -8.94 -5.24
C LEU A 102 -10.51 -7.96 -6.39
N LYS A 103 -11.50 -7.11 -6.72
CA LYS A 103 -11.36 -6.08 -7.75
C LYS A 103 -10.26 -5.06 -7.41
N GLN A 104 -10.19 -4.62 -6.16
CA GLN A 104 -9.14 -3.70 -5.70
C GLN A 104 -7.77 -4.38 -5.75
N ILE A 105 -7.68 -5.63 -5.28
CA ILE A 105 -6.46 -6.45 -5.38
C ILE A 105 -6.01 -6.60 -6.84
N ALA A 106 -6.94 -6.88 -7.76
CA ALA A 106 -6.62 -7.05 -9.18
C ALA A 106 -5.99 -5.78 -9.77
N THR A 107 -6.59 -4.61 -9.52
CA THR A 107 -6.05 -3.33 -9.99
C THR A 107 -4.71 -2.99 -9.37
N TYR A 108 -4.50 -3.28 -8.08
CA TYR A 108 -3.20 -3.12 -7.40
C TYR A 108 -2.11 -4.00 -8.03
N LEU A 109 -2.48 -5.21 -8.44
CA LEU A 109 -1.58 -6.13 -9.13
C LEU A 109 -1.44 -5.81 -10.62
N GLY A 110 -2.09 -4.77 -11.15
CA GLY A 110 -2.03 -4.40 -12.57
C GLY A 110 -2.67 -5.43 -13.51
N ILE A 111 -3.71 -6.14 -13.07
CA ILE A 111 -4.42 -7.16 -13.87
C ILE A 111 -5.94 -7.02 -13.75
N THR A 112 -6.67 -7.73 -14.61
CA THR A 112 -8.13 -7.80 -14.54
C THR A 112 -8.60 -8.75 -13.43
N ASP A 113 -9.82 -8.52 -12.96
CA ASP A 113 -10.56 -9.33 -12.00
C ASP A 113 -10.63 -10.81 -12.45
N THR A 114 -10.82 -11.02 -13.75
CA THR A 114 -10.85 -12.33 -14.40
C THR A 114 -9.48 -13.01 -14.37
N SER A 115 -8.40 -12.26 -14.64
CA SER A 115 -7.03 -12.77 -14.58
C SER A 115 -6.65 -13.19 -13.17
N LEU A 116 -6.98 -12.37 -12.16
CA LEU A 116 -6.76 -12.72 -10.76
C LEU A 116 -7.54 -13.97 -10.35
N SER A 117 -8.80 -14.07 -10.78
CA SER A 117 -9.64 -15.25 -10.49
C SER A 117 -9.03 -16.54 -11.07
N ARG A 118 -8.48 -16.50 -12.28
CA ARG A 118 -7.76 -17.63 -12.89
C ARG A 118 -6.52 -18.02 -12.08
N ILE A 119 -5.68 -17.05 -11.72
CA ILE A 119 -4.47 -17.28 -10.91
C ILE A 119 -4.83 -17.95 -9.58
N ARG A 120 -5.88 -17.49 -8.90
CA ARG A 120 -6.34 -18.07 -7.63
C ARG A 120 -6.78 -19.53 -7.77
N LYS A 121 -7.50 -19.87 -8.85
CA LYS A 121 -7.89 -21.27 -9.14
C LYS A 121 -6.68 -22.16 -9.37
N GLU A 122 -5.73 -21.69 -10.16
CA GLU A 122 -4.48 -22.43 -10.44
C GLU A 122 -3.67 -22.71 -9.16
N ILE A 123 -3.57 -21.72 -8.26
CA ILE A 123 -2.88 -21.90 -6.97
C ILE A 123 -3.61 -22.89 -6.08
N ALA A 124 -4.94 -22.87 -6.05
CA ALA A 124 -5.74 -23.79 -5.24
C ALA A 124 -5.68 -25.24 -5.74
N ALA A 125 -5.54 -25.44 -7.06
CA ALA A 125 -5.44 -26.78 -7.66
C ALA A 125 -4.05 -27.42 -7.51
N ASN A 126 -3.01 -26.63 -7.21
CA ASN A 126 -1.63 -27.08 -6.98
C ASN A 126 -1.29 -27.23 -5.49
N LYS A 127 -2.29 -27.19 -4.60
CA LYS A 127 -2.19 -27.52 -3.18
C LYS A 127 -2.72 -28.92 -2.94
#